data_AF-A0A0C1J0S6-F1
#
_entry.id   AF-A0A0C1J0S6-F1
#
_cell.length_a   1.000
_cell.length_b   1.000
_cell.length_c   1.000
_cell.angle_alpha   90.00
_cell.angle_beta   90.00
_cell.angle_gamma   90.00
#
_symmetry.space_group_name_H-M   'P 1'
#
loop_
_entity.id
_entity.type
_entity.pdbx_description
1 polymer ?
#
loop_
_entity_poly.entity_id
_entity_poly.type
_entity_poly.pdbx_seq_one_letter_code
_entity_poly.pdbx_strand_id
1 'polypeptide(L)'
;MYSAVFVGGAAGSLLREIFSLEIPGAPFLTATFGINVVACFILGWLYAIRNRVHAHILHLGAVGFCGGLSTFSSFVAELERLAETGNWLVLVAASAEIAVGLAAAILGEALGRRRHSGGDSE
;
A
#
# COMPACT_ATOMS: atom_id res chain seq x y z
N MET A 1 -9.56 2.13 -20.24
CA MET A 1 -8.47 2.53 -19.33
C MET A 1 -9.01 3.28 -18.11
N TYR A 2 -9.66 4.44 -18.29
CA TYR A 2 -10.21 5.24 -17.19
C TYR A 2 -11.23 4.51 -16.31
N SER A 3 -12.12 3.70 -16.90
CA SER A 3 -13.09 2.89 -16.14
C SER A 3 -12.42 1.92 -15.17
N ALA A 4 -11.31 1.30 -15.57
CA ALA A 4 -10.55 0.39 -14.71
C ALA A 4 -9.93 1.13 -13.52
N VAL A 5 -9.33 2.30 -13.76
CA VAL A 5 -8.80 3.17 -12.70
C VAL A 5 -9.91 3.62 -11.76
N PHE A 6 -11.05 4.04 -12.29
CA PHE A 6 -12.20 4.48 -11.50
C PHE A 6 -12.73 3.37 -10.59
N VAL A 7 -12.99 2.19 -11.13
CA VAL A 7 -13.50 1.04 -10.35
C VAL A 7 -12.49 0.61 -9.29
N GLY A 8 -11.21 0.49 -9.66
CA GLY A 8 -10.16 0.16 -8.70
C GLY A 8 -10.04 1.20 -7.60
N GLY A 9 -10.00 2.49 -7.97
CA GLY A 9 -9.89 3.61 -7.03
C GLY A 9 -11.04 3.66 -6.04
N ALA A 10 -12.28 3.54 -6.53
CA ALA A 10 -13.47 3.50 -5.67
C ALA A 10 -13.40 2.34 -4.68
N ALA A 11 -13.07 1.13 -5.13
CA ALA A 11 -12.93 -0.03 -4.27
C ALA A 11 -11.81 0.16 -3.22
N GLY A 12 -10.64 0.66 -3.63
CA GLY A 12 -9.53 0.95 -2.73
C GLY A 12 -9.88 1.97 -1.66
N SER A 13 -10.52 3.09 -2.05
CA SER A 13 -10.91 4.14 -1.11
C SER A 13 -11.97 3.70 -0.11
N LEU A 14 -12.93 2.88 -0.54
CA LEU A 14 -13.96 2.35 0.37
C LEU A 14 -13.36 1.37 1.37
N LEU A 15 -12.44 0.49 0.94
CA LEU A 15 -11.72 -0.38 1.86
C LEU A 15 -10.85 0.41 2.82
N ARG A 16 -10.16 1.45 2.35
CA ARG A 16 -9.42 2.35 3.21
C ARG A 16 -10.32 2.93 4.31
N GLU A 17 -11.51 3.38 3.97
CA GLU A 17 -12.42 3.96 4.96
C GLU A 17 -12.96 2.94 5.97
N ILE A 18 -13.14 1.69 5.55
CA ILE A 18 -13.57 0.61 6.44
C ILE A 18 -12.43 0.13 7.37
N PHE A 19 -11.19 0.12 6.87
CA PHE A 19 -10.06 -0.54 7.52
C PHE A 19 -8.99 0.42 8.07
N SER A 20 -9.15 1.74 7.94
CA SER A 20 -8.30 2.71 8.64
C SER A 20 -8.62 2.66 10.13
N LEU A 21 -7.78 1.96 10.89
CA LEU A 21 -7.99 1.67 12.30
C LEU A 21 -6.76 2.09 13.09
N GLU A 22 -6.98 2.84 14.17
CA GLU A 22 -5.92 3.10 15.14
C GLU A 22 -5.49 1.77 15.78
N ILE A 23 -4.17 1.56 15.90
CA ILE A 23 -3.61 0.32 16.44
C ILE A 23 -3.47 0.46 17.96
N PRO A 24 -4.25 -0.29 18.77
CA PRO A 24 -4.18 -0.18 20.22
C PRO A 24 -2.78 -0.55 20.73
N GLY A 25 -2.22 0.29 21.60
CA GLY A 25 -0.89 0.07 22.18
C GLY A 25 0.29 0.46 21.27
N ALA A 26 0.04 0.96 20.06
CA ALA A 26 1.07 1.49 19.16
C ALA A 26 0.77 2.95 18.78
N PRO A 27 0.87 3.92 19.73
CA PRO A 27 0.50 5.32 19.49
C PRO A 27 1.40 6.03 18.46
N PHE A 28 2.53 5.41 18.11
CA PHE A 28 3.45 5.88 17.08
C PHE A 28 3.07 5.39 15.67
N LEU A 29 2.11 4.47 15.53
CA LEU A 29 1.60 4.03 14.24
C LEU A 29 0.33 4.81 13.90
N THR A 30 0.28 5.31 12.67
CA THR A 30 -0.89 6.03 12.15
C THR A 30 -2.01 5.03 11.83
N ALA A 31 -3.28 5.46 11.81
CA ALA A 31 -4.38 4.57 11.44
C ALA A 31 -4.29 4.12 9.97
N THR A 32 -3.54 4.88 9.17
CA THR A 32 -3.25 4.61 7.75
C THR A 32 -2.12 3.60 7.53
N PHE A 33 -1.33 3.26 8.56
CA PHE A 33 -0.14 2.41 8.43
C PHE A 33 -0.44 1.07 7.75
N GLY A 34 -1.47 0.36 8.24
CA GLY A 34 -1.82 -0.96 7.72
C GLY A 34 -2.24 -0.95 6.24
N ILE A 35 -3.13 -0.01 5.88
CA ILE A 35 -3.69 0.08 4.52
C ILE A 35 -2.61 0.51 3.50
N ASN A 36 -1.69 1.38 3.89
CA ASN A 36 -0.57 1.78 3.03
C ASN A 36 0.42 0.63 2.82
N VAL A 37 0.80 -0.10 3.88
CA VAL A 37 1.69 -1.26 3.80
C VAL A 37 1.10 -2.35 2.89
N VAL A 38 -0.21 -2.63 3.02
CA VAL A 38 -0.91 -3.58 2.15
C VAL A 38 -0.92 -3.11 0.70
N ALA A 39 -1.17 -1.82 0.45
CA ALA A 39 -1.11 -1.26 -0.90
C ALA A 39 0.30 -1.39 -1.52
N CYS A 40 1.36 -1.11 -0.76
CA CYS A 40 2.74 -1.31 -1.20
C CYS A 40 3.04 -2.76 -1.58
N PHE A 41 2.59 -3.72 -0.76
CA PHE A 41 2.74 -5.15 -1.06
C PHE A 41 2.06 -5.55 -2.38
N ILE A 42 0.79 -5.16 -2.55
CA ILE A 42 0.01 -5.48 -3.75
C ILE A 42 0.65 -4.84 -4.99
N LEU A 43 1.11 -3.60 -4.87
CA LEU A 43 1.77 -2.88 -5.96
C LEU A 43 3.06 -3.60 -6.39
N GLY A 44 3.91 -4.01 -5.44
CA GLY A 44 5.11 -4.79 -5.72
C GLY A 44 4.81 -6.10 -6.43
N TRP A 45 3.79 -6.83 -5.97
CA TRP A 45 3.34 -8.08 -6.60
C TRP A 45 2.83 -7.87 -8.03
N LEU A 46 1.98 -6.86 -8.25
CA LEU A 46 1.47 -6.52 -9.59
C LEU A 46 2.59 -6.14 -10.55
N TYR A 47 3.59 -5.40 -10.07
CA TYR A 47 4.75 -5.05 -10.89
C TYR A 47 5.61 -6.24 -11.26
N ALA A 48 5.76 -7.25 -10.39
CA ALA A 48 6.48 -8.47 -10.73
C ALA A 48 5.84 -9.26 -11.88
N ILE A 49 4.51 -9.22 -12.02
CA ILE A 49 3.77 -9.97 -13.05
C ILE A 49 3.35 -9.12 -14.25
N ARG A 50 3.76 -7.83 -14.30
CA ARG A 50 3.27 -6.83 -15.27
C ARG A 50 3.37 -7.24 -16.74
N ASN A 51 4.40 -8.02 -17.11
CA ASN A 51 4.62 -8.47 -18.49
C ASN A 51 3.74 -9.67 -18.89
N ARG A 52 3.02 -10.27 -17.94
CA ARG A 52 2.15 -11.45 -18.14
C ARG A 52 0.66 -11.13 -18.02
N VAL A 53 0.32 -9.89 -17.66
CA VAL A 53 -1.06 -9.46 -17.46
C VAL A 53 -1.41 -8.36 -18.44
N HIS A 54 -2.71 -8.27 -18.77
CA HIS A 54 -3.20 -7.19 -19.61
C HIS A 54 -3.03 -5.84 -18.91
N ALA A 55 -2.73 -4.78 -19.68
CA ALA A 55 -2.55 -3.43 -19.13
C ALA A 55 -3.75 -2.95 -18.28
N HIS A 56 -4.96 -3.41 -18.57
CA HIS A 56 -6.16 -3.11 -17.77
C HIS A 56 -6.05 -3.59 -16.32
N ILE A 57 -5.36 -4.70 -16.05
CA ILE A 57 -5.13 -5.22 -14.70
C ILE A 57 -4.23 -4.26 -13.90
N LEU A 58 -3.21 -3.69 -14.53
CA LEU A 58 -2.35 -2.68 -13.89
C LEU A 58 -3.10 -1.38 -13.63
N HIS A 59 -3.92 -0.92 -14.57
CA HIS A 59 -4.76 0.26 -14.35
C HIS A 59 -5.76 0.05 -13.22
N LEU A 60 -6.40 -1.12 -13.14
CA LEU A 60 -7.33 -1.45 -12.08
C LEU A 60 -6.62 -1.62 -10.73
N GLY A 61 -5.57 -2.44 -10.69
CA GLY A 61 -4.94 -2.87 -9.45
C GLY A 61 -3.88 -1.91 -8.93
N ALA A 62 -2.96 -1.47 -9.78
CA ALA A 62 -1.84 -0.62 -9.36
C ALA A 62 -2.28 0.85 -9.29
N VAL A 63 -2.82 1.40 -10.37
CA VAL A 63 -3.19 2.82 -10.41
C VAL A 63 -4.48 3.09 -9.65
N GLY A 64 -5.53 2.30 -9.90
CA GLY A 64 -6.82 2.44 -9.23
C GLY A 64 -6.76 1.98 -7.77
N PHE A 65 -6.74 0.66 -7.55
CA PHE A 65 -6.92 0.06 -6.23
C PHE A 65 -5.85 0.45 -5.22
N CYS A 66 -4.56 0.26 -5.53
CA CYS A 66 -3.49 0.65 -4.60
C CYS A 66 -3.46 2.18 -4.39
N GLY A 67 -3.76 2.96 -5.44
CA GLY A 67 -3.85 4.42 -5.35
C GLY A 67 -5.01 4.91 -4.48
N GLY A 68 -6.16 4.23 -4.49
CA GLY A 68 -7.30 4.55 -3.61
C GLY A 68 -7.15 4.01 -2.19
N LEU A 69 -6.51 2.83 -2.05
CA LEU A 69 -6.28 2.16 -0.77
C LEU A 69 -5.20 2.86 0.06
N SER A 70 -4.16 3.40 -0.57
CA SER A 70 -3.13 4.17 0.13
C SER A 70 -3.48 5.65 0.21
N THR A 71 -2.91 6.35 1.18
CA THR A 71 -3.09 7.80 1.36
C THR A 71 -1.86 8.43 2.01
N PHE A 72 -1.23 9.38 1.31
CA PHE A 72 -0.17 10.19 1.89
C PHE A 72 -0.74 11.39 2.66
N SER A 73 -1.85 11.99 2.20
CA SER A 73 -2.43 13.18 2.83
C SER A 73 -2.96 12.90 4.23
N SER A 74 -3.64 11.77 4.43
CA SER A 74 -4.13 11.38 5.76
C SER A 74 -2.97 11.01 6.68
N PHE A 75 -1.97 10.29 6.18
CA PHE A 75 -0.76 9.96 6.91
C PHE A 75 -0.03 11.23 7.41
N VAL A 76 0.13 12.25 6.57
CA VAL A 76 0.73 13.54 6.98
C VAL A 76 -0.11 14.25 8.03
N ALA A 77 -1.44 14.30 7.89
CA ALA A 77 -2.31 14.89 8.90
C ALA A 77 -2.22 14.18 10.26
N GLU A 78 -2.04 12.86 10.25
CA GLU A 78 -1.80 12.08 11.47
C GLU A 78 -0.42 12.35 12.06
N LEU A 79 0.62 12.52 11.23
CA LEU A 79 1.95 12.93 11.70
C LEU A 79 1.92 14.32 12.35
N GLU A 80 1.18 15.28 11.78
CA GLU A 80 1.00 16.61 12.37
C GLU A 80 0.35 16.52 13.76
N ARG A 81 -0.67 15.66 13.91
CA ARG A 81 -1.29 15.37 15.21
C ARG A 81 -0.30 14.73 16.20
N LEU A 82 0.54 13.82 15.73
CA LEU A 82 1.60 13.21 16.56
C LEU A 82 2.64 14.26 17.01
N ALA A 83 2.93 15.26 16.18
CA ALA A 83 3.89 16.31 16.51
C ALA A 83 3.50 17.11 17.76
N GLU A 84 2.20 17.27 18.03
CA GLU A 84 1.67 17.89 19.25
C GLU A 84 2.07 17.12 20.52
N THR A 85 2.30 15.82 20.40
CA THR A 85 2.73 14.94 21.51
C THR A 85 4.25 14.78 21.61
N GLY A 86 4.99 15.14 20.56
CA GLY A 86 6.46 15.17 20.53
C GLY A 86 7.07 14.79 19.18
N ASN A 87 8.04 15.58 18.72
CA ASN A 87 8.67 15.44 17.39
C ASN A 87 9.36 14.09 17.13
N TRP A 88 9.81 13.38 18.18
CA TRP A 88 10.47 12.08 18.00
C TRP A 88 9.49 11.00 17.48
N LEU A 89 8.21 11.07 17.88
CA LEU A 89 7.18 10.13 17.44
C LEU A 89 6.92 10.26 15.94
N VAL A 90 6.98 11.49 15.41
CA VAL A 90 6.85 11.77 13.97
C VAL A 90 7.94 11.06 13.19
N LEU A 91 9.19 11.16 13.65
CA LEU A 91 10.33 10.51 12.99
C LEU A 91 10.20 8.99 13.01
N VAL A 92 9.74 8.42 14.13
CA VAL A 92 9.53 6.98 14.26
C VAL A 92 8.41 6.51 13.34
N ALA A 93 7.25 7.17 13.38
CA ALA A 93 6.10 6.87 12.53
C ALA A 93 6.47 6.93 11.04
N ALA A 94 7.13 8.00 10.61
CA ALA A 94 7.52 8.18 9.22
C ALA A 94 8.58 7.19 8.74
N SER A 95 9.57 6.92 9.59
CA SER A 95 10.61 5.93 9.27
C SER A 95 10.03 4.52 9.21
N ALA A 96 9.12 4.18 10.13
CA ALA A 96 8.44 2.88 10.15
C ALA A 96 7.57 2.69 8.91
N GLU A 97 6.76 3.68 8.54
CA GLU A 97 5.91 3.66 7.35
C GLU A 97 6.73 3.40 6.08
N ILE A 98 7.79 4.19 5.87
CA ILE A 98 8.65 4.06 4.68
C ILE A 98 9.39 2.72 4.67
N ALA A 99 10.00 2.34 5.79
CA ALA A 99 10.79 1.11 5.86
C ALA A 99 9.93 -0.14 5.66
N VAL A 100 8.77 -0.22 6.35
CA VAL A 100 7.87 -1.37 6.26
C VAL A 100 7.14 -1.38 4.91
N GLY A 101 6.71 -0.23 4.39
CA GLY A 101 6.13 -0.12 3.05
C GLY A 101 7.10 -0.59 1.96
N LEU A 102 8.38 -0.17 2.03
CA LEU A 102 9.41 -0.63 1.11
C LEU A 102 9.65 -2.14 1.24
N ALA A 103 9.79 -2.66 2.47
CA ALA A 103 9.96 -4.09 2.71
C ALA A 103 8.78 -4.91 2.17
N ALA A 104 7.56 -4.41 2.34
CA ALA A 104 6.34 -5.01 1.83
C ALA A 104 6.30 -5.03 0.30
N ALA A 105 6.69 -3.93 -0.37
CA ALA A 105 6.79 -3.89 -1.82
C ALA A 105 7.83 -4.89 -2.36
N ILE A 106 9.01 -4.96 -1.74
CA ILE A 106 10.07 -5.93 -2.09
C ILE A 106 9.56 -7.37 -1.91
N LEU A 107 8.87 -7.65 -0.80
CA LEU A 107 8.30 -8.97 -0.54
C LEU A 107 7.23 -9.34 -1.56
N GLY A 108 6.32 -8.41 -1.88
CA GLY A 108 5.30 -8.60 -2.91
C GLY A 108 5.93 -8.92 -4.27
N GLU A 109 6.95 -8.17 -4.65
CA GLU A 109 7.69 -8.39 -5.90
C GLU A 109 8.40 -9.75 -5.91
N ALA A 110 9.07 -10.12 -4.81
CA ALA A 110 9.73 -11.41 -4.67
C ALA A 110 8.76 -12.59 -4.78
N LEU A 111 7.59 -12.51 -4.16
CA LEU A 111 6.54 -13.53 -4.27
C LEU A 111 5.95 -13.60 -5.68
N GLY A 112 5.77 -12.46 -6.34
CA GLY A 112 5.34 -12.41 -7.74
C GLY A 112 6.34 -13.08 -8.68
N ARG A 113 7.64 -12.88 -8.45
CA ARG A 113 8.71 -13.55 -9.22
C ARG A 113 8.82 -15.04 -8.94
N ARG A 114 8.61 -15.52 -7.70
CA ARG A 114 8.64 -16.97 -7.42
C ARG A 114 7.55 -17.75 -8.15
N ARG A 115 6.38 -17.14 -8.35
CA ARG A 115 5.33 -17.71 -9.21
C ARG A 115 5.69 -17.72 -10.70
N HIS A 116 6.75 -17.02 -11.11
CA HIS A 116 7.28 -17.02 -12.47
C HIS A 116 8.11 -18.29 -12.75
N SER A 117 8.94 -18.73 -11.80
CA SER A 117 9.91 -19.81 -11.99
C SER A 117 9.33 -21.23 -11.91
N GLY A 118 8.09 -21.38 -11.42
CA GLY A 118 7.43 -22.69 -11.35
C GLY A 118 6.64 -23.09 -12.60
N GLY A 119 6.60 -22.22 -13.63
CA GLY A 119 5.87 -22.48 -14.88
C GLY A 119 6.75 -22.82 -16.09
N ASP A 120 8.08 -22.89 -15.91
CA ASP A 120 9.03 -23.21 -16.98
C ASP A 120 9.53 -24.68 -16.88
N SER A 121 8.81 -25.53 -16.14
CA SER A 121 9.15 -26.95 -15.94
C SER A 121 7.97 -27.88 -16.23
N GLU A 122 7.24 -27.63 -17.33
CA GLU A 122 6.32 -28.58 -17.98
C GLU A 122 6.54 -28.58 -19.49
#